data_AF-A0A8H3AX09-F1
#
_entry.id   AF-A0A8H3AX09-F1
#
_cell.length_a   1.000
_cell.length_b   1.000
_cell.length_c   1.000
_cell.angle_alpha   90.00
_cell.angle_beta   90.00
_cell.angle_gamma   90.00
#
_symmetry.space_group_name_H-M   'P 1'
#
loop_
_entity.id
_entity.type
_entity.pdbx_description
1 polymer ?
#
loop_
_entity_poly.entity_id
_entity_poly.type
_entity_poly.pdbx_seq_one_letter_code
_entity_poly.pdbx_strand_id
1 'polypeptide(L)'
;HTVYLLLLVTAAGLVFSTIYLLLVRAFTSVILQVTLVLSVAANIAIAVYYWITKYYSGAIIFTIIAVFGILAYFGMRSRIPLASLLLQVVMDVSKHHKSVYVVAFSGLIVQAALSVWFIFTAIATYAKWTPNNATCGNGSSCSSGTVTGLIFFELFSYLWTSQVIGNVCLATMAGGPYGGWYYFGPSNMGQMPKNPSLSAFARASTLSLGSIAFGSLIVTLLELLRIILNSIRANAAESGSPVEAALACCAACFVGCIESLVEYFNRYAYIEIALYGKPYIPAAKDTWRLFKDRGIDTLINDSLTGIAMTWGAYLVGLLCSLFAYVYLRLTNPAYNVDGQYTAPVLLFAFVIGLQCSLTLASAIEAGVSTIFVGLGEDPQVLAERSPGLFEMIRQTYPDVVRPVV
;
A
#
# COMPACT_ATOMS: atom_id res chain seq x y z
N HIS A 1 -2.21 26.52 18.50
CA HIS A 1 -3.36 26.69 17.58
C HIS A 1 -3.32 25.76 16.37
N THR A 2 -2.18 25.58 15.70
CA THR A 2 -2.03 24.66 14.54
C THR A 2 -2.30 23.19 14.88
N VAL A 3 -1.84 22.72 16.05
CA VAL A 3 -2.06 21.33 16.52
C VAL A 3 -3.55 20.98 16.64
N TYR A 4 -4.38 21.92 17.11
CA TYR A 4 -5.83 21.70 17.22
C TYR A 4 -6.49 21.49 15.86
N LEU A 5 -6.09 22.25 14.85
CA LEU A 5 -6.58 22.06 13.48
C LEU A 5 -6.17 20.69 12.94
N LEU A 6 -4.92 20.28 13.14
CA LEU A 6 -4.45 18.97 12.68
C LEU A 6 -5.19 17.82 13.36
N LEU A 7 -5.44 17.90 14.67
CA LEU A 7 -6.25 16.90 15.39
C LEU A 7 -7.69 16.84 14.87
N LEU A 8 -8.30 18.00 14.60
CA LEU A 8 -9.64 18.08 14.03
C LEU A 8 -9.68 17.46 12.64
N VAL A 9 -8.68 17.75 11.80
CA VAL A 9 -8.55 17.18 10.46
C VAL A 9 -8.38 15.66 10.52
N THR A 10 -7.57 15.13 11.45
CA THR A 10 -7.45 13.68 11.64
C THR A 10 -8.79 13.06 12.02
N ALA A 11 -9.54 13.67 12.95
CA ALA A 11 -10.86 13.20 13.33
C ALA A 11 -11.85 13.23 12.16
N ALA A 12 -11.87 14.33 11.39
CA ALA A 12 -12.68 14.46 10.18
C ALA A 12 -12.29 13.42 9.12
N GLY A 13 -10.99 13.19 8.93
CA GLY A 13 -10.45 12.18 8.02
C GLY A 13 -10.91 10.77 8.38
N LEU A 14 -10.91 10.40 9.66
CA LEU A 14 -11.44 9.10 10.12
C LEU A 14 -12.96 8.98 9.86
N VAL A 15 -13.72 10.05 10.10
CA VAL A 15 -15.17 10.08 9.82
C VAL A 15 -15.44 9.93 8.33
N PHE A 16 -14.79 10.73 7.48
CA PHE A 16 -14.93 10.65 6.03
C PHE A 16 -14.48 9.29 5.47
N SER A 17 -13.38 8.72 5.98
CA SER A 17 -12.92 7.38 5.57
C SER A 17 -13.93 6.30 5.96
N THR A 18 -14.53 6.39 7.16
CA THR A 18 -15.56 5.46 7.60
C THR A 18 -16.83 5.58 6.75
N ILE A 19 -17.27 6.80 6.46
CA ILE A 19 -18.40 7.05 5.56
C ILE A 19 -18.11 6.48 4.16
N TYR A 20 -16.89 6.69 3.64
CA TYR A 20 -16.48 6.12 2.36
C TYR A 20 -16.59 4.60 2.36
N LEU A 21 -16.07 3.90 3.38
CA LEU A 21 -16.21 2.44 3.47
C LEU A 21 -17.68 1.98 3.55
N LEU A 22 -18.55 2.72 4.24
CA LEU A 22 -19.98 2.43 4.28
C LEU A 22 -20.64 2.61 2.90
N LEU A 23 -20.24 3.64 2.15
CA LEU A 23 -20.69 3.86 0.77
C LEU A 23 -20.18 2.76 -0.16
N VAL A 24 -18.91 2.36 -0.05
CA VAL A 24 -18.33 1.24 -0.78
C VAL A 24 -19.10 -0.05 -0.53
N ARG A 25 -19.57 -0.28 0.70
CA ARG A 25 -20.43 -1.41 1.03
C ARG A 25 -21.84 -1.31 0.44
N ALA A 26 -22.46 -0.13 0.48
CA ALA A 26 -23.82 0.06 -0.01
C ALA A 26 -23.90 0.06 -1.55
N PHE A 27 -22.91 0.61 -2.24
CA PHE A 27 -22.91 0.86 -3.68
C PHE A 27 -21.67 0.28 -4.38
N THR A 28 -21.23 -0.91 -3.95
CA THR A 28 -19.94 -1.51 -4.37
C THR A 28 -19.77 -1.58 -5.88
N SER A 29 -20.77 -2.11 -6.60
CA SER A 29 -20.72 -2.23 -8.07
C SER A 29 -20.63 -0.88 -8.77
N VAL A 30 -21.39 0.13 -8.30
CA VAL A 30 -21.37 1.48 -8.86
C VAL A 30 -20.02 2.15 -8.61
N ILE A 31 -19.49 2.05 -7.39
CA ILE A 31 -18.22 2.66 -7.04
C ILE A 31 -17.08 2.05 -7.85
N LEU A 32 -17.02 0.71 -7.99
CA LEU A 32 -16.02 0.05 -8.82
C LEU A 32 -16.08 0.50 -10.29
N GLN A 33 -17.28 0.69 -10.85
CA GLN A 33 -17.45 1.22 -12.21
C GLN A 33 -16.96 2.67 -12.33
N VAL A 34 -17.37 3.53 -11.40
CA VAL A 34 -17.02 4.95 -11.39
C VAL A 34 -15.51 5.14 -11.23
N THR A 35 -14.88 4.44 -10.29
CA THR A 35 -13.43 4.56 -10.05
C THR A 35 -12.61 4.06 -11.23
N LEU A 36 -13.08 3.02 -11.93
CA LEU A 36 -12.43 2.52 -13.14
C LEU A 36 -12.46 3.56 -14.28
N VAL A 37 -13.65 4.14 -14.54
CA VAL A 37 -13.81 5.21 -15.54
C VAL A 37 -12.97 6.43 -15.16
N LEU A 38 -13.00 6.83 -13.89
CA LEU A 38 -12.24 7.96 -13.37
C LEU A 38 -10.73 7.75 -13.52
N SER A 39 -10.23 6.53 -13.26
CA SER A 39 -8.83 6.16 -13.44
C SER A 39 -8.36 6.33 -14.88
N VAL A 40 -9.13 5.80 -15.85
CA VAL A 40 -8.80 5.93 -17.28
C VAL A 40 -8.90 7.38 -17.73
N ALA A 41 -9.95 8.09 -17.35
CA ALA A 41 -10.15 9.50 -17.68
C ALA A 41 -9.03 10.39 -17.13
N ALA A 42 -8.59 10.16 -15.89
CA ALA A 42 -7.49 10.91 -15.28
C ALA A 42 -6.16 10.67 -16.00
N ASN A 43 -5.83 9.43 -16.38
CA ASN A 43 -4.63 9.13 -17.15
C ASN A 43 -4.64 9.83 -18.52
N ILE A 44 -5.79 9.85 -19.21
CA ILE A 44 -5.95 10.58 -20.47
C ILE A 44 -5.76 12.09 -20.25
N ALA A 45 -6.40 12.66 -19.22
CA ALA A 45 -6.30 14.08 -18.91
C ALA A 45 -4.86 14.51 -18.60
N ILE A 46 -4.13 13.72 -17.81
CA ILE A 46 -2.71 13.96 -17.49
C ILE A 46 -1.85 13.84 -18.75
N ALA A 47 -2.08 12.84 -19.61
CA ALA A 47 -1.37 12.70 -20.87
C ALA A 47 -1.55 13.93 -21.77
N VAL A 48 -2.79 14.39 -21.95
CA VAL A 48 -3.12 15.60 -22.72
C VAL A 48 -2.44 16.84 -22.13
N TYR A 49 -2.47 17.00 -20.80
CA TYR A 49 -1.80 18.09 -20.12
C TYR A 49 -0.28 18.09 -20.34
N TYR A 50 0.38 16.93 -20.29
CA TYR A 50 1.82 16.82 -20.56
C TYR A 50 2.19 17.08 -22.01
N TRP A 51 1.33 16.72 -22.96
CA TRP A 51 1.49 17.12 -24.36
C TRP A 51 1.42 18.64 -24.53
N ILE A 52 0.47 19.32 -23.86
CA ILE A 52 0.32 20.78 -23.92
C ILE A 52 1.52 21.50 -23.29
N THR A 53 2.01 21.02 -22.15
CA THR A 53 3.15 21.60 -21.41
C THR A 53 4.52 21.24 -22.00
N LYS A 54 4.56 20.48 -23.11
CA LYS A 54 5.78 20.02 -23.79
C LYS A 54 6.70 19.16 -22.91
N TYR A 55 6.14 18.49 -21.90
CA TYR A 55 6.87 17.52 -21.09
C TYR A 55 6.85 16.14 -21.77
N TYR A 56 7.65 15.99 -22.82
CA TYR A 56 7.57 14.84 -23.74
C TYR A 56 7.79 13.47 -23.08
N SER A 57 8.71 13.36 -22.12
CA SER A 57 8.98 12.09 -21.43
C SER A 57 7.77 11.59 -20.65
N GLY A 58 7.14 12.46 -19.85
CA GLY A 58 5.91 12.13 -19.14
C GLY A 58 4.72 11.91 -20.08
N ALA A 59 4.63 12.72 -21.14
CA ALA A 59 3.56 12.59 -22.13
C ALA A 59 3.55 11.20 -22.78
N ILE A 60 4.71 10.69 -23.20
CA ILE A 60 4.84 9.36 -23.81
C ILE A 60 4.41 8.26 -22.82
N ILE A 61 4.93 8.30 -21.58
CA ILE A 61 4.62 7.30 -20.55
C ILE A 61 3.12 7.27 -20.23
N PHE A 62 2.52 8.44 -19.95
CA PHE A 62 1.10 8.52 -19.63
C PHE A 62 0.20 8.20 -20.82
N THR A 63 0.65 8.46 -22.06
CA THR A 63 -0.08 8.03 -23.26
C THR A 63 -0.09 6.50 -23.37
N ILE A 64 1.05 5.84 -23.14
CA ILE A 64 1.12 4.36 -23.11
C ILE A 64 0.21 3.81 -22.01
N ILE A 65 0.30 4.34 -20.79
CA ILE A 65 -0.55 3.92 -19.66
C ILE A 65 -2.04 4.15 -19.98
N ALA A 66 -2.41 5.27 -20.60
CA ALA A 66 -3.77 5.55 -20.99
C ALA A 66 -4.29 4.56 -22.03
N VAL A 67 -3.49 4.22 -23.06
CA VAL A 67 -3.85 3.21 -24.06
C VAL A 67 -4.04 1.84 -23.42
N PHE A 68 -3.08 1.40 -22.59
CA PHE A 68 -3.23 0.15 -21.84
C PHE A 68 -4.43 0.17 -20.90
N GLY A 69 -4.71 1.30 -20.24
CA GLY A 69 -5.86 1.49 -19.37
C GLY A 69 -7.19 1.38 -20.11
N ILE A 70 -7.29 1.94 -21.33
CA ILE A 70 -8.48 1.79 -22.19
C ILE A 70 -8.67 0.33 -22.61
N LEU A 71 -7.59 -0.35 -23.01
CA LEU A 71 -7.67 -1.78 -23.38
C LEU A 71 -8.07 -2.64 -22.18
N ALA A 72 -7.47 -2.39 -21.02
CA ALA A 72 -7.76 -3.10 -19.77
C ALA A 72 -9.17 -2.80 -19.23
N TYR A 73 -9.73 -1.62 -19.51
CA TYR A 73 -11.08 -1.24 -19.08
C TYR A 73 -12.14 -2.26 -19.52
N PHE A 74 -12.09 -2.70 -20.77
CA PHE A 74 -13.04 -3.68 -21.30
C PHE A 74 -12.91 -5.03 -20.60
N GLY A 75 -11.67 -5.46 -20.30
CA GLY A 75 -11.40 -6.68 -19.56
C GLY A 75 -11.83 -6.60 -18.09
N MET A 76 -11.56 -5.48 -17.41
CA MET A 76 -11.93 -5.28 -16.01
C MET A 76 -13.44 -5.14 -15.81
N ARG A 77 -14.17 -4.59 -16.78
CA ARG A 77 -15.61 -4.36 -16.65
C ARG A 77 -16.43 -5.64 -16.46
N SER A 78 -16.07 -6.73 -17.15
CA SER A 78 -16.74 -8.02 -16.99
C SER A 78 -16.49 -8.66 -15.62
N ARG A 79 -15.46 -8.19 -14.91
CA ARG A 79 -14.93 -8.75 -13.66
C ARG A 79 -15.49 -8.06 -12.41
N ILE A 80 -16.14 -6.90 -12.58
CA ILE A 80 -16.74 -6.09 -11.50
C ILE A 80 -17.70 -6.87 -10.58
N PRO A 81 -18.58 -7.77 -11.07
CA PRO A 81 -19.51 -8.49 -10.19
C PRO A 81 -18.79 -9.33 -9.14
N LEU A 82 -17.72 -10.03 -9.53
CA LEU A 82 -16.92 -10.83 -8.60
C LEU A 82 -16.20 -9.93 -7.59
N ALA A 83 -15.51 -8.89 -8.05
CA ALA A 83 -14.82 -7.95 -7.17
C ALA A 83 -15.79 -7.30 -6.16
N SER A 84 -17.01 -6.97 -6.61
CA SER A 84 -18.07 -6.43 -5.75
C SER A 84 -18.46 -7.40 -4.64
N LEU A 85 -18.73 -8.67 -4.98
CA LEU A 85 -19.14 -9.66 -4.00
C LEU A 85 -18.01 -9.99 -3.02
N LEU A 86 -16.79 -10.13 -3.53
CA LEU A 86 -15.60 -10.39 -2.72
C LEU A 86 -15.37 -9.25 -1.73
N LEU A 87 -15.44 -8.00 -2.20
CA LEU A 87 -15.30 -6.82 -1.36
C LEU A 87 -16.39 -6.76 -0.27
N GLN A 88 -17.64 -7.08 -0.61
CA GLN A 88 -18.74 -7.16 0.37
C GLN A 88 -18.48 -8.20 1.46
N VAL A 89 -18.06 -9.41 1.08
CA VAL A 89 -17.71 -10.48 2.01
C VAL A 89 -16.60 -10.02 2.96
N VAL A 90 -15.53 -9.43 2.42
CA VAL A 90 -14.42 -8.93 3.24
C VAL A 90 -14.90 -7.86 4.22
N MET A 91 -15.66 -6.87 3.77
CA MET A 91 -16.19 -5.81 4.64
C MET A 91 -17.11 -6.36 5.74
N ASP A 92 -17.88 -7.42 5.46
CA ASP A 92 -18.69 -8.09 6.47
C ASP A 92 -17.83 -8.80 7.51
N VAL A 93 -16.73 -9.42 7.11
CA VAL A 93 -15.74 -10.01 8.03
C VAL A 93 -15.09 -8.94 8.90
N SER A 94 -14.63 -7.83 8.31
CA SER A 94 -13.97 -6.73 9.02
C SER A 94 -14.92 -6.01 9.99
N LYS A 95 -16.23 -5.96 9.69
CA LYS A 95 -17.24 -5.38 10.59
C LYS A 95 -17.38 -6.19 11.88
N HIS A 96 -17.31 -7.51 11.80
CA HIS A 96 -17.35 -8.39 12.96
C HIS A 96 -16.00 -8.41 13.69
N HIS A 97 -14.89 -8.36 12.96
CA HIS A 97 -13.54 -8.39 13.50
C HIS A 97 -12.89 -7.01 13.49
N LYS A 98 -13.32 -6.14 14.42
CA LYS A 98 -12.75 -4.78 14.59
C LYS A 98 -11.24 -4.77 14.84
N SER A 99 -10.66 -5.89 15.26
CA SER A 99 -9.23 -6.06 15.47
C SER A 99 -8.39 -5.86 14.20
N VAL A 100 -8.97 -6.03 13.00
CA VAL A 100 -8.27 -5.73 11.74
C VAL A 100 -7.84 -4.25 11.70
N TYR A 101 -8.76 -3.33 12.02
CA TYR A 101 -8.48 -1.90 12.03
C TYR A 101 -7.51 -1.53 13.15
N VAL A 102 -7.59 -2.18 14.31
CA VAL A 102 -6.63 -1.98 15.41
C VAL A 102 -5.21 -2.32 14.95
N VAL A 103 -5.02 -3.44 14.24
CA VAL A 103 -3.71 -3.84 13.69
C VAL A 103 -3.21 -2.81 12.67
N ALA A 104 -4.07 -2.35 11.76
CA ALA A 104 -3.70 -1.34 10.75
C ALA A 104 -3.28 0.00 11.39
N PHE A 105 -4.04 0.50 12.37
CA PHE A 105 -3.69 1.73 13.08
C PHE A 105 -2.45 1.58 13.96
N SER A 106 -2.26 0.43 14.62
CA SER A 106 -1.03 0.18 15.37
C SER A 106 0.19 0.17 14.44
N GLY A 107 0.06 -0.43 13.24
CA GLY A 107 1.11 -0.40 12.23
C GLY A 107 1.44 1.02 11.80
N LEU A 108 0.42 1.84 11.54
CA LEU A 108 0.61 3.26 11.19
C LEU A 108 1.35 4.04 12.29
N ILE A 109 0.98 3.84 13.57
CA ILE A 109 1.63 4.53 14.70
C ILE A 109 3.09 4.11 14.80
N VAL A 110 3.40 2.82 14.67
CA VAL A 110 4.77 2.31 14.72
C VAL A 110 5.60 2.84 13.54
N GLN A 111 5.04 2.85 12.33
CA GLN A 111 5.70 3.44 11.15
C GLN A 111 5.95 4.94 11.31
N ALA A 112 4.99 5.69 11.87
CA ALA A 112 5.17 7.11 12.15
C ALA A 112 6.27 7.34 13.19
N ALA A 113 6.31 6.54 14.27
CA ALA A 113 7.37 6.62 15.27
C ALA A 113 8.75 6.30 14.66
N LEU A 114 8.83 5.28 13.80
CA LEU A 114 10.04 4.93 13.06
C LEU A 114 10.49 6.07 12.13
N SER A 115 9.55 6.74 11.46
CA SER A 115 9.83 7.89 10.58
C SER A 115 10.41 9.07 11.37
N VAL A 116 9.84 9.38 12.54
CA VAL A 116 10.37 10.41 13.44
C VAL A 116 11.77 10.03 13.93
N TRP A 117 11.97 8.77 14.30
CA TRP A 117 13.27 8.25 14.72
C TRP A 117 14.32 8.40 13.62
N PHE A 118 14.00 8.01 12.38
CA PHE A 118 14.89 8.16 11.22
C PHE A 118 15.27 9.63 10.95
N ILE A 119 14.30 10.55 10.99
CA ILE A 119 14.59 11.99 10.82
C ILE A 119 15.53 12.48 11.92
N PHE A 120 15.29 12.07 13.17
CA PHE A 120 16.12 12.44 14.30
C PHE A 120 17.56 11.91 14.16
N THR A 121 17.74 10.63 13.80
CA THR A 121 19.08 10.05 13.59
C THR A 121 19.79 10.71 12.41
N ALA A 122 19.09 10.97 11.31
CA ALA A 122 19.67 11.60 10.13
C ALA A 122 20.18 13.01 10.45
N ILE A 123 19.36 13.83 11.14
CA ILE A 123 19.77 15.17 11.58
C ILE A 123 20.97 15.10 12.54
N ALA A 124 20.97 14.15 13.49
CA ALA A 124 22.08 13.97 14.42
C ALA A 124 23.38 13.57 13.69
N THR A 125 23.29 12.70 12.69
CA THR A 125 24.42 12.27 11.86
C THR A 125 24.97 13.44 11.03
N TYR A 126 24.09 14.22 10.39
CA TYR A 126 24.49 15.45 9.69
C TYR A 126 25.15 16.45 10.66
N ALA A 127 24.56 16.70 11.82
CA ALA A 127 25.11 17.65 12.78
C ALA A 127 26.50 17.22 13.28
N LYS A 128 26.72 15.94 13.54
CA LYS A 128 27.96 15.43 14.15
C LYS A 128 29.12 15.24 13.16
N TRP A 129 28.83 14.75 11.96
CA TRP A 129 29.87 14.25 11.05
C TRP A 129 30.16 15.17 9.85
N THR A 130 29.37 16.23 9.65
CA THR A 130 29.60 17.19 8.56
C THR A 130 30.87 18.01 8.83
N PRO A 131 31.80 18.09 7.87
CA PRO A 131 33.01 18.90 8.01
C PRO A 131 32.66 20.38 8.18
N ASN A 132 33.47 21.11 8.97
CA ASN A 132 33.30 22.53 9.28
C ASN A 132 32.10 22.91 10.16
N ASN A 133 31.38 21.93 10.73
CA ASN A 133 30.36 22.22 11.74
C ASN A 133 30.98 22.43 13.13
N ALA A 134 30.41 23.30 13.95
CA ALA A 134 30.93 23.65 15.28
C ALA A 134 31.04 22.45 16.25
N THR A 135 30.25 21.41 16.00
CA THR A 135 30.19 20.14 16.72
C THR A 135 31.24 19.12 16.27
N CYS A 136 31.90 19.36 15.13
CA CYS A 136 33.01 18.56 14.64
C CYS A 136 34.33 19.17 15.14
N GLY A 137 34.74 18.82 16.37
CA GLY A 137 35.97 19.33 16.99
C GLY A 137 36.66 18.34 17.95
N ASN A 138 37.98 18.19 17.77
CA ASN A 138 38.97 17.48 18.60
C ASN A 138 38.77 15.98 18.87
N GLY A 139 38.75 15.15 17.83
CA GLY A 139 38.97 13.70 17.97
C GLY A 139 38.21 12.80 16.98
N SER A 140 37.27 13.35 16.21
CA SER A 140 36.47 12.61 15.22
C SER A 140 36.98 12.81 13.80
N SER A 141 37.13 11.73 13.02
CA SER A 141 37.41 11.78 11.58
C SER A 141 36.17 12.22 10.79
N CYS A 142 35.87 13.52 10.83
CA CYS A 142 34.78 14.09 10.05
C CYS A 142 35.14 14.02 8.56
N SER A 143 34.30 13.37 7.78
CA SER A 143 34.47 13.22 6.33
C SER A 143 33.10 13.18 5.68
N SER A 144 32.95 13.86 4.55
CA SER A 144 31.74 13.79 3.73
C SER A 144 31.42 12.34 3.32
N GLY A 145 32.46 11.50 3.15
CA GLY A 145 32.27 10.07 2.89
C GLY A 145 31.65 9.32 4.06
N THR A 146 32.03 9.66 5.30
CA THR A 146 31.44 9.07 6.52
C THR A 146 29.97 9.46 6.65
N VAL A 147 29.62 10.73 6.41
CA VAL A 147 28.22 11.21 6.43
C VAL A 147 27.39 10.44 5.42
N THR A 148 27.84 10.39 4.17
CA THR A 148 27.12 9.68 3.09
C THR A 148 26.93 8.21 3.42
N GLY A 149 27.96 7.53 3.93
CA GLY A 149 27.87 6.12 4.31
C GLY A 149 26.90 5.85 5.45
N LEU A 150 26.91 6.69 6.50
CA LEU A 150 26.00 6.55 7.64
C LEU A 150 24.55 6.84 7.25
N ILE A 151 24.29 7.91 6.48
CA ILE A 151 22.93 8.23 5.99
C ILE A 151 22.41 7.12 5.08
N PHE A 152 23.26 6.54 4.24
CA PHE A 152 22.87 5.41 3.39
C PHE A 152 22.49 4.18 4.23
N PHE A 153 23.26 3.88 5.29
CA PHE A 153 22.93 2.79 6.22
C PHE A 153 21.64 3.06 7.01
N GLU A 154 21.43 4.28 7.49
CA GLU A 154 20.19 4.69 8.17
C GLU A 154 18.98 4.56 7.24
N LEU A 155 19.13 4.98 5.97
CA LEU A 155 18.08 4.84 4.95
C LEU A 155 17.77 3.36 4.69
N PHE A 156 18.80 2.52 4.50
CA PHE A 156 18.61 1.07 4.36
C PHE A 156 17.86 0.48 5.56
N SER A 157 18.29 0.83 6.78
CA SER A 157 17.65 0.34 8.02
C SER A 157 16.20 0.80 8.11
N TYR A 158 15.90 2.06 7.77
CA TYR A 158 14.56 2.62 7.75
C TYR A 158 13.64 1.90 6.76
N LEU A 159 14.07 1.78 5.49
CA LEU A 159 13.28 1.14 4.43
C LEU A 159 13.01 -0.33 4.79
N TRP A 160 14.04 -1.06 5.21
CA TRP A 160 13.90 -2.47 5.55
C TRP A 160 12.96 -2.68 6.74
N THR A 161 13.14 -1.91 7.80
CA THR A 161 12.30 -2.02 9.01
C THR A 161 10.85 -1.62 8.70
N SER A 162 10.63 -0.59 7.88
CA SER A 162 9.30 -0.16 7.45
C SER A 162 8.57 -1.25 6.67
N GLN A 163 9.25 -1.89 5.71
CA GLN A 163 8.74 -3.03 4.96
C GLN A 163 8.37 -4.19 5.89
N VAL A 164 9.25 -4.54 6.84
CA VAL A 164 8.97 -5.60 7.82
C VAL A 164 7.74 -5.29 8.67
N ILE A 165 7.59 -4.06 9.17
CA ILE A 165 6.41 -3.67 9.97
C ILE A 165 5.13 -3.81 9.14
N GLY A 166 5.11 -3.29 7.91
CA GLY A 166 3.96 -3.39 7.02
C GLY A 166 3.56 -4.85 6.74
N ASN A 167 4.55 -5.70 6.46
CA ASN A 167 4.33 -7.11 6.16
C ASN A 167 3.95 -7.94 7.39
N VAL A 168 4.41 -7.58 8.59
CA VAL A 168 3.92 -8.17 9.85
C VAL A 168 2.46 -7.80 10.10
N CYS A 169 2.05 -6.56 9.83
CA CYS A 169 0.64 -6.15 9.90
C CYS A 169 -0.21 -6.95 8.90
N LEU A 170 0.25 -7.09 7.64
CA LEU A 170 -0.41 -7.91 6.62
C LEU A 170 -0.58 -9.36 7.08
N ALA A 171 0.52 -10.00 7.52
CA ALA A 171 0.51 -11.37 8.01
C ALA A 171 -0.41 -11.54 9.23
N THR A 172 -0.48 -10.55 10.12
CA THR A 172 -1.38 -10.56 11.28
C THR A 172 -2.86 -10.51 10.88
N MET A 173 -3.20 -9.68 9.89
CA MET A 173 -4.57 -9.58 9.37
C MET A 173 -4.96 -10.84 8.59
N ALA A 174 -4.04 -11.36 7.77
CA ALA A 174 -4.24 -12.58 6.98
C ALA A 174 -4.37 -13.83 7.86
N GLY A 175 -3.39 -14.11 8.71
CA GLY A 175 -3.36 -15.30 9.58
C GLY A 175 -4.26 -15.24 10.81
N GLY A 176 -4.89 -14.10 11.07
CA GLY A 176 -5.77 -13.86 12.22
C GLY A 176 -7.24 -13.82 11.81
N PRO A 177 -7.84 -12.62 11.67
CA PRO A 177 -9.27 -12.46 11.43
C PRO A 177 -9.73 -13.01 10.07
N TYR A 178 -8.99 -12.79 8.98
CA TYR A 178 -9.42 -13.25 7.65
C TYR A 178 -9.22 -14.74 7.44
N GLY A 179 -8.03 -15.27 7.74
CA GLY A 179 -7.75 -16.70 7.68
C GLY A 179 -8.59 -17.48 8.69
N GLY A 180 -8.80 -16.93 9.89
CA GLY A 180 -9.67 -17.54 10.87
C GLY A 180 -11.12 -17.62 10.40
N TRP A 181 -11.65 -16.57 9.76
CA TRP A 181 -12.99 -16.60 9.18
C TRP A 181 -13.09 -17.63 8.05
N TYR A 182 -12.05 -17.71 7.21
CA TYR A 182 -11.98 -18.65 6.10
C TYR A 182 -12.01 -20.11 6.62
N TYR A 183 -11.07 -20.51 7.48
CA TYR A 183 -10.97 -21.91 7.92
C TYR A 183 -11.95 -22.28 9.03
N PHE A 184 -12.17 -21.43 10.03
CA PHE A 184 -12.98 -21.75 11.21
C PHE A 184 -14.40 -21.17 11.19
N GLY A 185 -14.73 -20.34 10.19
CA GLY A 185 -16.04 -19.72 10.05
C GLY A 185 -16.29 -18.54 11.00
N PRO A 186 -17.53 -18.02 11.07
CA PRO A 186 -17.88 -16.94 11.99
C PRO A 186 -17.61 -17.35 13.44
N SER A 187 -17.14 -16.41 14.28
CA SER A 187 -16.76 -16.67 15.68
C SER A 187 -17.85 -17.38 16.50
N ASN A 188 -19.11 -17.23 16.10
CA ASN A 188 -20.28 -17.82 16.74
C ASN A 188 -20.35 -19.36 16.62
N MET A 189 -19.53 -19.98 15.75
CA MET A 189 -19.45 -21.45 15.63
C MET A 189 -18.43 -22.09 16.59
N GLY A 190 -17.77 -21.30 17.45
CA GLY A 190 -16.95 -21.81 18.57
C GLY A 190 -15.58 -22.40 18.22
N GLN A 191 -15.20 -22.45 16.93
CA GLN A 191 -13.92 -23.04 16.48
C GLN A 191 -12.78 -22.02 16.36
N MET A 192 -13.07 -20.71 16.46
CA MET A 192 -12.06 -19.66 16.30
C MET A 192 -11.29 -19.40 17.61
N PRO A 193 -9.96 -19.17 17.57
CA PRO A 193 -9.19 -18.78 18.75
C PRO A 193 -9.77 -17.52 19.42
N LYS A 194 -9.78 -17.46 20.76
CA LYS A 194 -10.36 -16.33 21.53
C LYS A 194 -9.84 -14.95 21.10
N ASN A 195 -8.56 -14.86 20.73
CA ASN A 195 -7.93 -13.64 20.21
C ASN A 195 -7.17 -13.96 18.91
N PRO A 196 -7.86 -13.99 17.75
CA PRO A 196 -7.25 -14.43 16.50
C PRO A 196 -6.13 -13.48 16.04
N SER A 197 -6.32 -12.16 16.18
CA SER A 197 -5.30 -11.16 15.82
C SER A 197 -4.06 -11.20 16.70
N LEU A 198 -4.19 -11.35 18.02
CA LEU A 198 -3.02 -11.40 18.92
C LEU A 198 -2.19 -12.68 18.72
N SER A 199 -2.87 -13.82 18.53
CA SER A 199 -2.17 -15.07 18.24
C SER A 199 -1.45 -15.03 16.88
N ALA A 200 -2.09 -14.46 15.86
CA ALA A 200 -1.48 -14.26 14.55
C ALA A 200 -0.30 -13.28 14.61
N PHE A 201 -0.43 -12.19 15.36
CA PHE A 201 0.66 -11.24 15.60
C PHE A 201 1.85 -11.93 16.28
N ALA A 202 1.61 -12.70 17.34
CA ALA A 202 2.67 -13.44 18.02
C ALA A 202 3.40 -14.39 17.07
N ARG A 203 2.68 -15.14 16.21
CA ARG A 203 3.29 -16.01 15.19
C ARG A 203 4.07 -15.19 14.14
N ALA A 204 3.50 -14.10 13.65
CA ALA A 204 4.13 -13.23 12.66
C ALA A 204 5.43 -12.59 13.19
N SER A 205 5.44 -12.18 14.46
CA SER A 205 6.59 -11.55 15.11
C SER A 205 7.63 -12.52 15.69
N THR A 206 7.37 -13.83 15.68
CA THR A 206 8.32 -14.83 16.22
C THR A 206 8.68 -15.87 15.16
N LEU A 207 7.75 -16.78 14.85
CA LEU A 207 7.96 -17.92 13.97
C LEU A 207 8.16 -17.51 12.50
N SER A 208 7.33 -16.57 12.02
CA SER A 208 7.36 -16.15 10.62
C SER A 208 8.24 -14.94 10.36
N LEU A 209 8.77 -14.29 11.40
CA LEU A 209 9.49 -13.02 11.30
C LEU A 209 10.71 -13.14 10.36
N GLY A 210 11.47 -14.22 10.45
CA GLY A 210 12.64 -14.43 9.59
C GLY A 210 12.28 -14.53 8.10
N SER A 211 11.16 -15.19 7.77
CA SER A 211 10.68 -15.30 6.39
C SER A 211 10.14 -13.97 5.88
N ILE A 212 9.42 -13.23 6.73
CA ILE A 212 8.91 -11.88 6.41
C ILE A 212 10.09 -10.91 6.18
N ALA A 213 11.09 -10.94 7.06
CA ALA A 213 12.29 -10.11 6.99
C ALA A 213 13.12 -10.41 5.74
N PHE A 214 13.28 -11.69 5.39
CA PHE A 214 13.98 -12.10 4.17
C PHE A 214 13.29 -11.60 2.90
N GLY A 215 11.96 -11.79 2.77
CA GLY A 215 11.24 -11.24 1.62
C GLY A 215 11.30 -9.72 1.57
N SER A 216 11.20 -9.06 2.72
CA SER A 216 11.23 -7.58 2.82
C SER A 216 12.59 -7.02 2.42
N LEU A 217 13.67 -7.76 2.70
CA LEU A 217 15.03 -7.40 2.29
C LEU A 217 15.18 -7.37 0.77
N ILE A 218 14.59 -8.33 0.05
CA ILE A 218 14.65 -8.38 -1.41
C ILE A 218 14.04 -7.11 -2.02
N VAL A 219 12.85 -6.72 -1.56
CA VAL A 219 12.18 -5.48 -2.02
C VAL A 219 13.03 -4.26 -1.67
N THR A 220 13.56 -4.19 -0.44
CA THR A 220 14.39 -3.06 0.01
C THR A 220 15.67 -2.90 -0.84
N LEU A 221 16.31 -4.00 -1.24
CA LEU A 221 17.50 -3.94 -2.09
C LEU A 221 17.18 -3.40 -3.49
N LEU A 222 16.01 -3.74 -4.05
CA LEU A 222 15.54 -3.20 -5.32
C LEU A 222 15.21 -1.70 -5.21
N GLU A 223 14.54 -1.31 -4.11
CA GLU A 223 14.24 0.09 -3.80
C GLU A 223 15.53 0.92 -3.67
N LEU A 224 16.53 0.42 -2.93
CA LEU A 224 17.84 1.08 -2.82
C LEU A 224 18.56 1.18 -4.15
N LEU A 225 18.54 0.12 -4.96
CA LEU A 225 19.13 0.15 -6.29
C LEU A 225 18.48 1.24 -7.16
N ARG A 226 17.15 1.37 -7.09
CA ARG A 226 16.41 2.42 -7.79
C ARG A 226 16.77 3.82 -7.28
N ILE A 227 16.91 4.01 -5.97
CA ILE A 227 17.37 5.28 -5.37
C ILE A 227 18.76 5.66 -5.90
N ILE A 228 19.69 4.70 -5.94
CA ILE A 228 21.05 4.92 -6.48
C ILE A 228 20.99 5.29 -7.96
N LEU A 229 20.23 4.56 -8.78
CA LEU A 229 20.11 4.85 -10.22
C LEU A 229 19.50 6.24 -10.49
N ASN A 230 18.53 6.66 -9.68
CA ASN A 230 17.96 8.01 -9.76
C ASN A 230 18.98 9.09 -9.36
N SER A 231 19.81 8.81 -8.35
CA SER A 231 20.90 9.71 -7.95
C SER A 231 21.96 9.84 -9.06
N ILE A 232 22.37 8.72 -9.67
CA ILE A 232 23.29 8.73 -10.83
C ILE A 232 22.69 9.53 -11.98
N ARG A 233 21.40 9.35 -12.28
CA ARG A 233 20.69 10.12 -13.31
C ARG A 233 20.73 11.63 -13.02
N ALA A 234 20.49 12.04 -11.77
CA ALA A 234 20.52 13.45 -11.39
C ALA A 234 21.92 14.05 -11.58
N ASN A 235 22.96 13.34 -11.10
CA ASN A 235 24.35 13.77 -11.26
C ASN A 235 24.79 13.83 -12.74
N ALA A 236 24.38 12.86 -13.56
CA ALA A 236 24.69 12.83 -15.00
C ALA A 236 23.99 13.94 -15.80
N ALA A 237 22.80 14.35 -15.36
CA ALA A 237 22.09 15.48 -15.94
C ALA A 237 22.78 16.81 -15.63
N GLU A 238 23.36 16.96 -14.43
CA GLU A 238 24.14 18.13 -14.04
C GLU A 238 25.51 18.19 -14.74
N SER A 239 26.17 17.04 -14.93
CA SER A 239 27.49 16.96 -15.57
C SER A 239 27.48 17.05 -17.11
N GLY A 240 26.30 17.11 -17.72
CA GLY A 240 26.15 17.23 -19.18
C GLY A 240 26.41 15.91 -19.94
N SER A 241 26.20 14.76 -19.29
CA SER A 241 26.36 13.42 -19.87
C SER A 241 25.01 12.79 -20.25
N PRO A 242 24.42 13.13 -21.42
CA PRO A 242 23.05 12.71 -21.77
C PRO A 242 22.91 11.19 -21.94
N VAL A 243 23.98 10.51 -22.37
CA VAL A 243 23.97 9.05 -22.56
C VAL A 243 23.89 8.31 -21.23
N GLU A 244 24.67 8.76 -20.24
CA GLU A 244 24.70 8.18 -18.90
C GLU A 244 23.38 8.43 -18.16
N ALA A 245 22.81 9.63 -18.31
CA ALA A 245 21.49 9.97 -17.80
C ALA A 245 20.38 9.12 -18.44
N ALA A 246 20.45 8.85 -19.75
CA ALA A 246 19.48 8.01 -20.46
C ALA A 246 19.57 6.54 -20.01
N LEU A 247 20.78 5.99 -19.91
CA LEU A 247 21.00 4.61 -19.43
C LEU A 247 20.52 4.44 -17.97
N ALA A 248 20.85 5.37 -17.09
CA ALA A 248 20.39 5.37 -15.71
C ALA A 248 18.86 5.45 -15.61
N CYS A 249 18.22 6.24 -16.48
CA CYS A 249 16.75 6.31 -16.56
C CYS A 249 16.12 4.98 -16.98
N CYS A 250 16.65 4.33 -18.02
CA CYS A 250 16.17 3.02 -18.46
C CYS A 250 16.35 1.97 -17.36
N ALA A 251 17.53 1.90 -16.74
CA ALA A 251 17.81 0.98 -15.64
C ALA A 251 16.88 1.22 -14.44
N ALA A 252 16.66 2.47 -14.03
CA ALA A 252 15.75 2.82 -12.94
C ALA A 252 14.30 2.39 -13.25
N CYS A 253 13.88 2.50 -14.52
CA CYS A 253 12.57 2.03 -14.97
C CYS A 253 12.46 0.51 -14.88
N PHE A 254 13.43 -0.24 -15.43
CA PHE A 254 13.43 -1.71 -15.35
C PHE A 254 13.47 -2.22 -13.91
N VAL A 255 14.33 -1.64 -13.06
CA VAL A 255 14.39 -1.99 -11.64
C VAL A 255 13.08 -1.65 -10.94
N GLY A 256 12.46 -0.51 -11.22
CA GLY A 256 11.16 -0.15 -10.67
C GLY A 256 10.04 -1.11 -11.08
N CYS A 257 10.05 -1.62 -12.31
CA CYS A 257 9.12 -2.66 -12.75
C CYS A 257 9.34 -3.98 -11.99
N ILE A 258 10.60 -4.38 -11.79
CA ILE A 258 10.94 -5.61 -11.03
C ILE A 258 10.56 -5.45 -9.56
N GLU A 259 10.88 -4.30 -8.95
CA GLU A 259 10.51 -3.93 -7.58
C GLU A 259 8.99 -4.08 -7.38
N SER A 260 8.20 -3.45 -8.24
CA SER A 260 6.73 -3.49 -8.17
C SER A 260 6.19 -4.92 -8.32
N LEU A 261 6.78 -5.71 -9.22
CA LEU A 261 6.37 -7.11 -9.43
C LEU A 261 6.69 -7.98 -8.21
N VAL A 262 7.90 -7.81 -7.64
CA VAL A 262 8.35 -8.57 -6.48
C VAL A 262 7.56 -8.17 -5.23
N GLU A 263 7.30 -6.89 -5.02
CA GLU A 263 6.45 -6.41 -3.92
C GLU A 263 5.05 -7.01 -4.01
N TYR A 264 4.44 -6.95 -5.20
CA TYR A 264 3.11 -7.51 -5.45
C TYR A 264 3.09 -9.03 -5.19
N PHE A 265 4.07 -9.76 -5.71
CA PHE A 265 4.19 -11.20 -5.51
C PHE A 265 4.42 -11.55 -4.02
N ASN A 266 5.29 -10.80 -3.34
CA ASN A 266 5.64 -11.02 -1.94
C ASN A 266 4.44 -10.86 -1.02
N ARG A 267 3.52 -9.94 -1.35
CA ARG A 267 2.25 -9.79 -0.62
C ARG A 267 1.52 -11.12 -0.47
N TYR A 268 1.39 -11.90 -1.56
CA TYR A 268 0.73 -13.21 -1.54
C TYR A 268 1.57 -14.27 -0.83
N ALA A 269 2.90 -14.25 -1.02
CA ALA A 269 3.79 -15.13 -0.29
C ALA A 269 3.73 -14.91 1.24
N TYR A 270 3.58 -13.66 1.71
CA TYR A 270 3.39 -13.36 3.14
C TYR A 270 2.06 -13.85 3.69
N ILE A 271 0.99 -13.79 2.87
CA ILE A 271 -0.31 -14.36 3.22
C ILE A 271 -0.19 -15.88 3.34
N GLU A 272 0.48 -16.54 2.40
CA GLU A 272 0.76 -17.98 2.43
C GLU A 272 1.56 -18.39 3.68
N ILE A 273 2.61 -17.62 4.03
CA ILE A 273 3.35 -17.80 5.28
C ILE A 273 2.44 -17.63 6.50
N ALA A 274 1.52 -16.67 6.48
CA ALA A 274 0.63 -16.37 7.60
C ALA A 274 -0.45 -17.43 7.83
N LEU A 275 -0.98 -18.02 6.74
CA LEU A 275 -2.01 -19.05 6.78
C LEU A 275 -1.41 -20.44 7.09
N TYR A 276 -0.29 -20.79 6.45
CA TYR A 276 0.25 -22.16 6.48
C TYR A 276 1.55 -22.32 7.27
N GLY A 277 2.18 -21.22 7.71
CA GLY A 277 3.42 -21.28 8.51
C GLY A 277 4.64 -21.79 7.73
N LYS A 278 4.60 -21.77 6.39
CA LYS A 278 5.70 -22.22 5.52
C LYS A 278 6.86 -21.19 5.54
N PRO A 279 8.13 -21.62 5.35
CA PRO A 279 9.22 -20.69 5.07
C PRO A 279 9.01 -19.93 3.76
N TYR A 280 9.72 -18.80 3.56
CA TYR A 280 9.55 -17.93 2.40
C TYR A 280 9.68 -18.62 1.04
N ILE A 281 10.73 -19.42 0.81
CA ILE A 281 10.95 -20.04 -0.51
C ILE A 281 9.83 -21.03 -0.91
N PRO A 282 9.41 -21.97 -0.04
CA PRO A 282 8.22 -22.78 -0.30
C PRO A 282 6.95 -21.96 -0.54
N ALA A 283 6.67 -20.96 0.31
CA ALA A 283 5.49 -20.11 0.15
C ALA A 283 5.49 -19.32 -1.18
N ALA A 284 6.66 -18.83 -1.60
CA ALA A 284 6.84 -18.22 -2.91
C ALA A 284 6.57 -19.21 -4.05
N LYS A 285 7.05 -20.46 -3.96
CA LYS A 285 6.77 -21.48 -4.99
C LYS A 285 5.27 -21.78 -5.11
N ASP A 286 4.57 -21.86 -3.99
CA ASP A 286 3.13 -22.10 -3.96
C ASP A 286 2.36 -20.89 -4.50
N THR A 287 2.78 -19.67 -4.14
CA THR A 287 2.26 -18.42 -4.75
C THR A 287 2.46 -18.39 -6.28
N TRP A 288 3.62 -18.84 -6.76
CA TRP A 288 3.88 -18.90 -8.20
C TRP A 288 2.99 -19.93 -8.92
N ARG A 289 2.77 -21.10 -8.31
CA ARG A 289 1.82 -22.11 -8.82
C ARG A 289 0.42 -21.57 -8.85
N LEU A 290 -0.02 -20.92 -7.77
CA LEU A 290 -1.31 -20.24 -7.68
C LEU A 290 -1.52 -19.25 -8.85
N PHE A 291 -0.52 -18.41 -9.13
CA PHE A 291 -0.59 -17.47 -10.24
C PHE A 291 -0.61 -18.14 -11.62
N LYS A 292 0.15 -19.22 -11.79
CA LYS A 292 0.20 -19.98 -13.04
C LYS A 292 -1.11 -20.70 -13.34
N ASP A 293 -1.68 -21.34 -12.31
CA ASP A 293 -2.82 -22.25 -12.47
C ASP A 293 -4.16 -21.50 -12.45
N ARG A 294 -4.24 -20.41 -11.68
CA ARG A 294 -5.50 -19.64 -11.50
C ARG A 294 -5.49 -18.27 -12.18
N GLY A 295 -4.32 -17.84 -12.66
CA GLY A 295 -4.19 -16.83 -13.71
C GLY A 295 -4.40 -15.36 -13.32
N ILE A 296 -3.97 -14.51 -14.25
CA ILE A 296 -4.05 -13.04 -14.29
C ILE A 296 -5.43 -12.48 -13.91
N ASP A 297 -6.49 -13.23 -14.14
CA ASP A 297 -7.87 -12.82 -13.84
C ASP A 297 -8.13 -12.54 -12.36
N THR A 298 -7.45 -13.28 -11.50
CA THR A 298 -7.57 -13.14 -10.06
C THR A 298 -6.80 -11.93 -9.54
N LEU A 299 -5.62 -11.70 -10.12
CA LEU A 299 -4.85 -10.48 -9.94
C LEU A 299 -5.64 -9.24 -10.39
N ILE A 300 -6.39 -9.34 -11.48
CA ILE A 300 -7.22 -8.23 -11.99
C ILE A 300 -8.30 -7.82 -10.96
N ASN A 301 -8.93 -8.76 -10.26
CA ASN A 301 -9.96 -8.45 -9.26
C ASN A 301 -9.38 -7.80 -7.99
N ASP A 302 -8.22 -8.26 -7.53
CA ASP A 302 -7.49 -7.67 -6.41
C ASP A 302 -7.02 -6.24 -6.78
N SER A 303 -6.47 -6.07 -7.99
CA SER A 303 -6.08 -4.78 -8.53
C SER A 303 -7.26 -3.80 -8.65
N LEU A 304 -8.41 -4.26 -9.14
CA LEU A 304 -9.62 -3.42 -9.24
C LEU A 304 -10.07 -2.91 -7.87
N THR A 305 -10.00 -3.76 -6.85
CA THR A 305 -10.34 -3.38 -5.47
C THR A 305 -9.35 -2.34 -4.94
N GLY A 306 -8.04 -2.55 -5.15
CA GLY A 306 -7.00 -1.59 -4.75
C GLY A 306 -7.14 -0.23 -5.44
N ILE A 307 -7.48 -0.21 -6.74
CA ILE A 307 -7.76 1.03 -7.49
C ILE A 307 -8.94 1.78 -6.86
N ALA A 308 -10.04 1.09 -6.55
CA ALA A 308 -11.21 1.71 -5.95
C ALA A 308 -10.93 2.26 -4.54
N MET A 309 -10.14 1.55 -3.74
CA MET A 309 -9.72 2.03 -2.42
C MET A 309 -8.83 3.27 -2.51
N THR A 310 -7.90 3.28 -3.46
CA THR A 310 -6.97 4.39 -3.68
C THR A 310 -7.69 5.66 -4.12
N TRP A 311 -8.62 5.57 -5.08
CA TRP A 311 -9.45 6.70 -5.49
C TRP A 311 -10.34 7.23 -4.37
N GLY A 312 -10.84 6.32 -3.53
CA GLY A 312 -11.52 6.66 -2.29
C GLY A 312 -10.67 7.50 -1.36
N ALA A 313 -9.43 7.08 -1.15
CA ALA A 313 -8.49 7.81 -0.30
C ALA A 313 -8.18 9.20 -0.86
N TYR A 314 -8.02 9.35 -2.18
CA TYR A 314 -7.88 10.65 -2.83
C TYR A 314 -9.08 11.55 -2.55
N LEU A 315 -10.30 11.03 -2.70
CA LEU A 315 -11.53 11.77 -2.40
C LEU A 315 -11.59 12.20 -0.94
N VAL A 316 -11.27 11.31 0.00
CA VAL A 316 -11.22 11.64 1.44
C VAL A 316 -10.18 12.72 1.73
N GLY A 317 -8.99 12.64 1.12
CA GLY A 317 -7.97 13.68 1.22
C GLY A 317 -8.48 15.04 0.74
N LEU A 318 -9.16 15.09 -0.41
CA LEU A 318 -9.76 16.32 -0.94
C LEU A 318 -10.82 16.89 0.01
N LEU A 319 -11.69 16.05 0.59
CA LEU A 319 -12.69 16.48 1.57
C LEU A 319 -12.04 17.02 2.86
N CYS A 320 -10.93 16.43 3.31
CA CYS A 320 -10.17 16.94 4.46
C CYS A 320 -9.52 18.30 4.16
N SER A 321 -8.97 18.46 2.95
CA SER A 321 -8.41 19.74 2.50
C SER A 321 -9.49 20.82 2.41
N LEU A 322 -10.67 20.49 1.88
CA LEU A 322 -11.83 21.39 1.84
C LEU A 322 -12.30 21.77 3.25
N PHE A 323 -12.38 20.80 4.16
CA PHE A 323 -12.72 21.03 5.55
C PHE A 323 -11.73 22.01 6.22
N ALA A 324 -10.42 21.80 6.03
CA ALA A 324 -9.39 22.69 6.54
C ALA A 324 -9.50 24.11 5.95
N TYR A 325 -9.79 24.23 4.65
CA TYR A 325 -10.02 25.53 4.01
C TYR A 325 -11.20 26.29 4.62
N VAL A 326 -12.35 25.60 4.80
CA VAL A 326 -13.53 26.20 5.45
C VAL A 326 -13.22 26.62 6.88
N TYR A 327 -12.50 25.80 7.64
CA TYR A 327 -12.08 26.13 9.01
C TYR A 327 -11.21 27.40 9.06
N LEU A 328 -10.22 27.51 8.17
CA LEU A 328 -9.33 28.68 8.11
C LEU A 328 -10.13 29.96 7.79
N ARG A 329 -11.09 29.89 6.87
CA ARG A 329 -11.94 31.03 6.48
C ARG A 329 -12.90 31.47 7.59
N LEU A 330 -13.47 30.54 8.34
CA LEU A 330 -14.44 30.86 9.39
C LEU A 330 -13.76 31.32 10.68
N THR A 331 -12.62 30.73 11.04
CA THR A 331 -11.96 30.98 12.33
C THR A 331 -10.95 32.13 12.27
N ASN A 332 -10.47 32.50 11.06
CA ASN A 332 -9.42 33.51 10.83
C ASN A 332 -8.30 33.48 11.88
N PRO A 333 -7.59 32.35 12.01
CA PRO A 333 -6.64 32.18 13.10
C PRO A 333 -5.44 33.13 12.95
N ALA A 334 -4.92 33.62 14.08
CA ALA A 334 -3.81 34.58 14.13
C ALA A 334 -2.52 34.12 13.41
N TYR A 335 -2.32 32.80 13.24
CA TYR A 335 -1.16 32.28 12.51
C TYR A 335 -1.33 32.33 10.98
N ASN A 336 -2.52 32.60 10.43
CA ASN A 336 -2.78 32.59 8.98
C ASN A 336 -3.44 33.88 8.49
N VAL A 337 -3.17 35.01 9.15
CA VAL A 337 -3.76 36.31 8.82
C VAL A 337 -3.35 36.76 7.41
N ASP A 338 -2.07 36.57 7.06
CA ASP A 338 -1.54 36.91 5.73
C ASP A 338 -1.79 35.80 4.68
N GLY A 339 -2.49 34.73 5.04
CA GLY A 339 -2.79 33.60 4.16
C GLY A 339 -1.60 32.72 3.78
N GLN A 340 -0.37 33.03 4.22
CA GLN A 340 0.87 32.33 3.87
C GLN A 340 0.86 30.83 4.22
N TYR A 341 0.15 30.45 5.30
CA TYR A 341 0.08 29.06 5.75
C TYR A 341 -1.09 28.29 5.15
N THR A 342 -1.93 28.92 4.33
CA THR A 342 -3.11 28.28 3.74
C THR A 342 -2.71 27.07 2.88
N ALA A 343 -1.82 27.24 1.91
CA ALA A 343 -1.43 26.16 1.01
C ALA A 343 -0.74 24.97 1.76
N PRO A 344 0.25 25.20 2.64
CA PRO A 344 0.81 24.11 3.46
C PRO A 344 -0.23 23.39 4.32
N VAL A 345 -1.13 24.12 4.98
CA VAL A 345 -2.18 23.52 5.83
C VAL A 345 -3.14 22.66 5.01
N LEU A 346 -3.54 23.12 3.82
CA LEU A 346 -4.40 22.35 2.92
C LEU A 346 -3.71 21.08 2.41
N LEU A 347 -2.41 21.15 2.12
CA LEU A 347 -1.61 20.00 1.71
C LEU A 347 -1.48 18.99 2.85
N PHE A 348 -1.13 19.42 4.06
CA PHE A 348 -1.07 18.53 5.22
C PHE A 348 -2.43 17.90 5.53
N ALA A 349 -3.52 18.66 5.41
CA ALA A 349 -4.86 18.14 5.61
C ALA A 349 -5.24 17.08 4.57
N PHE A 350 -4.85 17.31 3.30
CA PHE A 350 -5.00 16.33 2.24
C PHE A 350 -4.24 15.03 2.55
N VAL A 351 -2.95 15.14 2.92
CA VAL A 351 -2.10 13.98 3.20
C VAL A 351 -2.59 13.19 4.42
N ILE A 352 -3.03 13.88 5.49
CA ILE A 352 -3.60 13.22 6.67
C ILE A 352 -4.87 12.44 6.29
N GLY A 353 -5.80 13.08 5.58
CA GLY A 353 -7.03 12.43 5.12
C GLY A 353 -6.76 11.22 4.22
N LEU A 354 -5.86 11.39 3.26
CA LEU A 354 -5.39 10.34 2.36
C LEU A 354 -4.83 9.16 3.15
N GLN A 355 -3.92 9.41 4.10
CA GLN A 355 -3.27 8.37 4.89
C GLN A 355 -4.26 7.64 5.80
N CYS A 356 -5.19 8.36 6.45
CA CYS A 356 -6.26 7.73 7.24
C CYS A 356 -7.08 6.75 6.40
N SER A 357 -7.45 7.16 5.18
CA SER A 357 -8.23 6.30 4.29
C SER A 357 -7.42 5.13 3.75
N LEU A 358 -6.14 5.32 3.40
CA LEU A 358 -5.26 4.24 2.95
C LEU A 358 -5.01 3.20 4.05
N THR A 359 -4.91 3.62 5.32
CA THR A 359 -4.76 2.70 6.45
C THR A 359 -6.03 1.85 6.66
N LEU A 360 -7.22 2.40 6.45
CA LEU A 360 -8.44 1.60 6.46
C LEU A 360 -8.58 0.71 5.22
N ALA A 361 -8.13 1.19 4.06
CA ALA A 361 -8.12 0.42 2.82
C ALA A 361 -7.20 -0.81 2.91
N SER A 362 -6.00 -0.67 3.44
CA SER A 362 -5.04 -1.77 3.53
C SER A 362 -5.57 -2.94 4.38
N ALA A 363 -6.37 -2.63 5.41
CA ALA A 363 -7.11 -3.62 6.18
C ALA A 363 -8.10 -4.42 5.33
N ILE A 364 -8.82 -3.77 4.41
CA ILE A 364 -9.76 -4.43 3.51
C ILE A 364 -9.03 -5.21 2.42
N GLU A 365 -8.04 -4.60 1.76
CA GLU A 365 -7.26 -5.26 0.72
C GLU A 365 -6.55 -6.51 1.26
N ALA A 366 -6.06 -6.50 2.50
CA ALA A 366 -5.48 -7.69 3.12
C ALA A 366 -6.46 -8.86 3.15
N GLY A 367 -7.74 -8.61 3.42
CA GLY A 367 -8.79 -9.63 3.41
C GLY A 367 -9.10 -10.14 2.01
N VAL A 368 -9.11 -9.25 1.01
CA VAL A 368 -9.31 -9.60 -0.40
C VAL A 368 -8.25 -10.60 -0.87
N SER A 369 -6.98 -10.24 -0.66
CA SER A 369 -5.86 -11.10 -1.04
C SER A 369 -5.83 -12.40 -0.21
N THR A 370 -6.27 -12.37 1.07
CA THR A 370 -6.32 -13.58 1.92
C THR A 370 -7.36 -14.59 1.45
N ILE A 371 -8.58 -14.14 1.13
CA ILE A 371 -9.63 -15.02 0.58
C ILE A 371 -9.15 -15.62 -0.75
N PHE A 372 -8.40 -14.85 -1.54
CA PHE A 372 -7.85 -15.34 -2.78
C PHE A 372 -6.82 -16.47 -2.59
N VAL A 373 -5.85 -16.28 -1.70
CA VAL A 373 -4.87 -17.34 -1.37
C VAL A 373 -5.58 -18.57 -0.80
N GLY A 374 -6.52 -18.39 0.13
CA GLY A 374 -7.28 -19.49 0.71
C GLY A 374 -8.10 -20.26 -0.33
N LEU A 375 -8.74 -19.56 -1.27
CA LEU A 375 -9.42 -20.18 -2.42
C LEU A 375 -8.42 -21.01 -3.25
N GLY A 376 -7.23 -20.44 -3.43
CA GLY A 376 -6.08 -20.97 -4.17
C GLY A 376 -5.56 -22.33 -3.73
N GLU A 377 -5.58 -22.57 -2.44
CA GLU A 377 -5.10 -23.81 -1.84
C GLU A 377 -6.27 -24.74 -1.48
N ASP A 378 -7.31 -24.21 -0.84
CA ASP A 378 -8.43 -24.98 -0.28
C ASP A 378 -9.80 -24.46 -0.77
N PRO A 379 -10.18 -24.69 -2.05
CA PRO A 379 -11.39 -24.11 -2.64
C PRO A 379 -12.69 -24.65 -2.01
N GLN A 380 -12.66 -25.88 -1.46
CA GLN A 380 -13.82 -26.51 -0.83
C GLN A 380 -14.27 -25.76 0.42
N VAL A 381 -13.34 -25.15 1.16
CA VAL A 381 -13.64 -24.36 2.35
C VAL A 381 -14.50 -23.16 1.96
N LEU A 382 -14.20 -22.47 0.86
CA LEU A 382 -15.03 -21.34 0.42
C LEU A 382 -16.44 -21.78 0.01
N ALA A 383 -16.60 -22.97 -0.58
CA ALA A 383 -17.89 -23.51 -0.96
C ALA A 383 -18.83 -23.67 0.23
N GLU A 384 -18.30 -24.10 1.38
CA GLU A 384 -19.06 -24.21 2.63
C GLU A 384 -19.30 -22.83 3.28
N ARG A 385 -18.32 -21.93 3.20
CA ARG A 385 -18.36 -20.63 3.91
C ARG A 385 -19.21 -19.58 3.23
N SER A 386 -19.13 -19.49 1.91
CA SER A 386 -19.90 -18.54 1.11
C SER A 386 -20.29 -19.19 -0.21
N PRO A 387 -21.37 -20.00 -0.21
CA PRO A 387 -21.80 -20.72 -1.40
C PRO A 387 -22.13 -19.78 -2.56
N GLY A 388 -22.65 -18.58 -2.27
CA GLY A 388 -22.92 -17.56 -3.29
C GLY A 388 -21.64 -17.01 -3.95
N LEU A 389 -20.59 -16.75 -3.17
CA LEU A 389 -19.30 -16.32 -3.71
C LEU A 389 -18.63 -17.45 -4.49
N PHE A 390 -18.63 -18.66 -3.95
CA PHE A 390 -18.08 -19.82 -4.62
C PHE A 390 -18.79 -20.14 -5.94
N GLU A 391 -20.12 -20.07 -5.98
CA GLU A 391 -20.89 -20.31 -7.20
C GLU A 391 -20.63 -19.24 -8.25
N MET A 392 -20.54 -17.96 -7.85
CA MET A 392 -20.16 -16.88 -8.77
C MET A 392 -18.75 -17.08 -9.33
N ILE A 393 -17.80 -17.53 -8.50
CA ILE A 393 -16.46 -17.91 -8.95
C ILE A 393 -16.54 -19.11 -9.90
N ARG A 394 -17.30 -20.15 -9.59
CA ARG A 394 -17.44 -21.35 -10.44
C ARG A 394 -18.04 -21.04 -11.81
N GLN A 395 -19.04 -20.16 -11.86
CA GLN A 395 -19.67 -19.73 -13.10
C GLN A 395 -18.76 -18.82 -13.94
N THR A 396 -18.02 -17.93 -13.27
CA THR A 396 -17.16 -16.95 -13.96
C THR A 396 -15.77 -17.53 -14.29
N TYR A 397 -15.32 -18.55 -13.54
CA TYR A 397 -14.00 -19.17 -13.59
C TYR A 397 -14.06 -20.68 -13.25
N PRO A 398 -14.56 -21.51 -14.18
CA PRO A 398 -14.70 -22.94 -13.93
C PRO A 398 -13.36 -23.65 -13.67
N ASP A 399 -12.25 -23.11 -14.16
CA ASP A 399 -10.91 -23.68 -13.98
C ASP A 399 -10.31 -23.39 -12.59
N VAL A 400 -10.71 -22.27 -11.95
CA VAL A 400 -10.25 -21.87 -10.60
C VAL A 400 -10.80 -22.78 -9.50
N VAL A 401 -11.88 -23.52 -9.79
CA VAL A 401 -12.58 -24.37 -8.82
C VAL A 401 -12.13 -25.84 -8.90
N ARG A 402 -11.35 -26.21 -9.93
CA ARG A 402 -10.84 -27.57 -10.07
C ARG A 402 -9.67 -27.79 -9.10
N PRO A 403 -9.59 -28.94 -8.41
CA PRO A 403 -8.44 -29.26 -7.58
C PRO A 403 -7.17 -29.28 -8.44
N VAL A 404 -6.08 -28.72 -7.90
CA VAL A 404 -4.76 -28.76 -8.53
C VAL A 404 -4.35 -30.23 -8.60
N VAL A 405 -4.11 -30.74 -9.82
CA VAL A 405 -3.69 -32.13 -10.07
C VAL A 405 -2.21 -32.31 -9.84
#